data_AF-A0A0N4W629-F1
#
_entry.id   AF-A0A0N4W629-F1
#
_cell.length_a   1.000
_cell.length_b   1.000
_cell.length_c   1.000
_cell.angle_alpha   90.00
_cell.angle_beta   90.00
_cell.angle_gamma   90.00
#
_symmetry.space_group_name_H-M   'P 1'
#
loop_
_entity.id
_entity.type
_entity.pdbx_description
1 polymer ?
#
loop_
_entity_poly.entity_id
_entity_poly.type
_entity_poly.pdbx_seq_one_letter_code
_entity_poly.pdbx_strand_id
1 'polypeptide(L)'
;MSPILANIPSNAVLDYDAAKLLSNIQYILAAKATEALPLLDQLLTKVPSLSLDAVHSENRERSIVIRGDPEADAGLSASLRQQFTPGCVSEILDVLDIETRPIEVFRMDKVG
;
A
#
# COMPACT_ATOMS: atom_id res chain seq x y z
N MET A 1 18.39 -7.89 9.33
CA MET A 1 19.02 -6.75 8.62
C MET A 1 17.89 -5.92 8.04
N SER A 2 17.71 -4.69 8.50
CA SER A 2 16.59 -3.84 8.09
C SER A 2 16.83 -3.18 6.72
N PRO A 3 15.82 -3.12 5.83
CA PRO A 3 15.98 -2.73 4.41
C PRO A 3 16.27 -1.24 4.17
N ILE A 4 16.25 -0.40 5.21
CA ILE A 4 16.42 1.06 5.10
C ILE A 4 17.86 1.47 4.78
N LEU A 5 18.84 0.60 5.02
CA LEU A 5 20.26 0.89 4.74
C LEU A 5 20.64 0.73 3.26
N ALA A 6 19.75 0.21 2.40
CA ALA A 6 20.09 -0.16 1.02
C ALA A 6 20.14 1.03 0.03
N ASN A 7 19.66 2.23 0.41
CA ASN A 7 19.46 3.33 -0.55
C ASN A 7 20.20 4.63 -0.20
N ILE A 8 21.26 4.59 0.61
CA ILE A 8 22.11 5.76 0.83
C ILE A 8 23.12 5.83 -0.33
N PRO A 9 23.10 6.88 -1.19
CA PRO A 9 24.11 7.05 -2.23
C PRO A 9 25.50 7.09 -1.57
N SER A 10 26.36 6.15 -1.94
CA SER A 10 27.61 5.79 -1.25
C SER A 10 28.73 6.85 -1.29
N ASN A 11 28.43 8.13 -1.49
CA ASN A 11 29.45 9.19 -1.61
C ASN A 11 29.05 10.57 -1.05
N ALA A 12 27.98 10.69 -0.27
CA ALA A 12 27.76 11.91 0.50
C ALA A 12 28.68 11.90 1.73
N VAL A 13 29.76 12.68 1.71
CA VAL A 13 30.53 12.98 2.93
C VAL A 13 29.58 13.73 3.85
N LEU A 14 29.02 13.01 4.83
CA LEU A 14 28.20 13.61 5.86
C LEU A 14 29.11 14.49 6.71
N ASP A 15 28.78 15.78 6.77
CA ASP A 15 29.43 16.68 7.71
C ASP A 15 29.28 16.14 9.15
N TYR A 16 30.25 16.45 10.00
CA TYR A 16 30.35 15.89 11.35
C TYR A 16 29.07 16.10 12.18
N ASP A 17 28.44 17.27 12.03
CA ASP A 17 27.18 17.59 12.69
C ASP A 17 26.00 16.75 12.16
N ALA A 18 25.97 16.49 10.84
CA ALA A 18 24.96 15.63 10.24
C ALA A 18 25.14 14.17 10.69
N ALA A 19 26.37 13.67 10.77
CA ALA A 19 26.67 12.33 11.25
C ALA A 19 26.29 12.15 12.73
N LYS A 20 26.55 13.17 13.56
CA LYS A 20 26.17 13.20 14.98
C LYS A 20 24.65 13.27 15.18
N LEU A 21 23.94 14.01 14.33
CA LEU A 21 22.48 14.04 14.37
C LEU A 21 21.88 12.67 14.00
N LEU A 22 22.43 12.02 12.98
CA LEU A 22 21.98 10.71 12.51
C LEU A 22 22.20 9.63 13.59
N SER A 23 23.34 9.64 14.27
CA SER A 23 23.61 8.70 15.37
C SER A 23 22.68 8.92 16.57
N ASN A 24 22.36 10.17 16.91
CA ASN A 24 21.38 10.48 17.94
C ASN A 24 19.97 9.99 17.59
N ILE A 25 19.54 10.17 16.33
CA ILE A 25 18.25 9.67 15.83
C ILE A 25 18.23 8.14 15.90
N GLN A 26 19.29 7.47 15.44
CA GLN A 26 19.40 6.01 15.50
C GLN A 26 19.37 5.50 16.94
N TYR A 27 20.02 6.19 17.87
CA TYR A 27 19.98 5.83 19.30
C TYR A 27 18.57 5.96 19.88
N ILE A 28 17.87 7.07 19.59
CA ILE A 28 16.50 7.29 20.06
C ILE A 28 15.57 6.22 19.48
N LEU A 29 15.69 5.93 18.19
CA LEU A 29 14.90 4.87 17.55
C LEU A 29 15.22 3.50 18.12
N ALA A 30 16.50 3.16 18.33
CA ALA A 30 16.88 1.87 18.91
C ALA A 30 16.39 1.71 20.37
N ALA A 31 16.42 2.78 21.16
CA ALA A 31 15.96 2.73 22.55
C ALA A 31 14.43 2.75 22.66
N LYS A 32 13.76 3.60 21.88
CA LYS A 32 12.33 3.88 22.03
C LYS A 32 11.45 3.07 21.09
N ALA A 33 11.91 2.73 19.88
CA ALA A 33 11.10 1.90 18.99
C ALA A 33 10.96 0.47 19.53
N THR A 34 11.99 -0.10 20.13
CA THR A 34 11.92 -1.46 20.68
C THR A 34 10.95 -1.57 21.87
N GLU A 35 10.77 -0.50 22.65
CA GLU A 35 9.75 -0.42 23.72
C GLU A 35 8.36 -0.07 23.18
N ALA A 36 8.28 0.82 22.18
CA ALA A 36 7.01 1.32 21.65
C ALA A 36 6.32 0.33 20.69
N LEU A 37 7.08 -0.41 19.88
CA LEU A 37 6.52 -1.37 18.91
C LEU A 37 5.68 -2.47 19.58
N PRO A 38 6.14 -3.14 20.66
CA PRO A 38 5.30 -4.13 21.36
C PRO A 38 4.04 -3.53 21.97
N LEU A 39 4.10 -2.28 22.47
CA LEU A 39 2.94 -1.59 23.02
C LEU A 39 1.94 -1.20 21.93
N LEU A 40 2.44 -0.82 20.74
CA LEU A 40 1.61 -0.57 19.57
C LEU A 40 0.94 -1.86 19.08
N ASP A 41 1.68 -2.96 19.00
CA ASP A 41 1.11 -4.27 18.65
C ASP A 41 0.04 -4.69 19.66
N GLN A 42 0.30 -4.53 20.97
CA GLN A 42 -0.70 -4.77 22.01
C GLN A 42 -1.93 -3.88 21.84
N LEU A 43 -1.77 -2.60 21.53
CA LEU A 43 -2.88 -1.70 21.27
C LEU A 43 -3.71 -2.16 20.05
N LEU A 44 -3.06 -2.57 18.96
CA LEU A 44 -3.73 -3.08 17.77
C LEU A 44 -4.54 -4.35 18.06
N THR A 45 -4.04 -5.25 18.93
CA THR A 45 -4.84 -6.43 19.36
C THR A 45 -6.06 -6.07 20.20
N LYS A 46 -6.07 -4.91 20.85
CA LYS A 46 -7.18 -4.43 21.70
C LYS A 46 -8.16 -3.52 20.96
N VAL A 47 -7.80 -3.06 19.77
CA VAL A 47 -8.66 -2.26 18.91
C VAL A 47 -8.86 -3.00 17.58
N PRO A 48 -9.75 -4.01 17.53
CA PRO A 48 -9.95 -4.83 16.34
C PRO A 48 -10.33 -4.02 15.10
N SER A 49 -11.01 -2.88 15.28
CA SER A 49 -11.37 -1.96 14.19
C SER A 49 -10.18 -1.27 13.51
N LEU A 50 -9.00 -1.28 14.15
CA LEU A 50 -7.75 -0.78 13.57
C LEU A 50 -6.86 -1.90 13.03
N SER A 51 -7.24 -3.16 13.24
CA SER A 51 -6.51 -4.27 12.61
C SER A 51 -6.71 -4.19 11.10
N LEU A 52 -5.60 -4.26 10.37
CA LEU A 52 -5.63 -4.32 8.90
C LEU A 52 -6.55 -5.45 8.44
N ASP A 53 -6.55 -6.59 9.14
CA ASP A 53 -7.40 -7.73 8.83
C ASP A 53 -8.90 -7.41 8.93
N ALA A 54 -9.35 -6.65 9.93
CA ALA A 54 -10.76 -6.28 10.04
C ALA A 54 -11.17 -5.33 8.91
N VAL A 55 -10.32 -4.34 8.59
CA VAL A 55 -10.57 -3.40 7.48
C VAL A 55 -10.57 -4.13 6.13
N HIS A 56 -9.61 -5.03 5.92
CA HIS A 56 -9.55 -5.85 4.71
C HIS A 56 -10.72 -6.83 4.62
N SER A 57 -11.19 -7.39 5.74
CA SER A 57 -12.36 -8.27 5.76
C SER A 57 -13.64 -7.53 5.37
N GLU A 58 -13.86 -6.32 5.90
CA GLU A 58 -15.03 -5.51 5.54
C GLU A 58 -14.97 -5.12 4.05
N ASN A 59 -13.80 -4.70 3.56
CA ASN A 59 -13.62 -4.38 2.16
C ASN A 59 -13.85 -5.62 1.27
N ARG A 60 -13.39 -6.79 1.70
CA ARG A 60 -13.51 -8.04 0.94
C ARG A 60 -14.96 -8.55 0.87
N GLU A 61 -15.74 -8.39 1.93
CA GLU A 61 -17.17 -8.73 1.93
C GLU A 61 -17.98 -7.92 0.91
N ARG A 62 -17.53 -6.70 0.59
CA ARG A 62 -18.16 -5.80 -0.38
C ARG A 62 -17.42 -5.70 -1.71
N SER A 63 -16.43 -6.58 -1.93
CA SER A 63 -15.65 -6.62 -3.16
C SER A 63 -16.05 -7.78 -4.06
N ILE A 64 -15.97 -7.56 -5.37
CA ILE A 64 -16.16 -8.60 -6.39
C ILE A 64 -14.87 -8.79 -7.18
N VAL A 65 -14.63 -10.02 -7.65
CA VAL A 65 -13.49 -10.34 -8.52
C VAL A 65 -14.02 -10.64 -9.91
N ILE A 66 -13.65 -9.78 -10.87
CA ILE A 66 -13.96 -9.96 -12.29
C ILE A 66 -12.75 -10.61 -12.96
N ARG A 67 -12.97 -11.71 -13.69
CA ARG A 67 -11.92 -12.42 -14.44
C ARG A 67 -12.24 -12.38 -15.93
N GLY A 68 -11.19 -12.40 -16.75
CA GLY A 68 -11.31 -12.45 -18.22
C GLY A 68 -11.36 -11.09 -18.91
N ASP A 69 -11.27 -10.00 -18.15
CA ASP A 69 -11.22 -8.65 -18.70
C ASP A 69 -9.83 -8.36 -19.31
N PRO A 70 -9.73 -7.90 -20.57
CA PRO A 70 -8.45 -7.64 -21.24
C PRO A 70 -7.61 -6.61 -20.49
N GLU A 71 -6.28 -6.69 -20.63
CA GLU A 71 -5.39 -5.66 -20.10
C GLU A 71 -5.32 -4.45 -21.04
N ALA A 72 -5.06 -3.27 -20.46
CA ALA A 72 -4.85 -2.07 -21.25
C ALA A 72 -3.60 -2.22 -22.14
N ASP A 73 -3.71 -1.81 -23.40
CA ASP A 73 -2.58 -1.83 -24.33
C ASP A 73 -1.39 -1.03 -23.77
N ALA A 74 -0.20 -1.62 -23.84
CA ALA A 74 1.06 -1.02 -23.40
C ALA A 74 1.45 0.21 -24.24
N GLY A 75 0.93 0.33 -25.47
CA GLY A 75 1.11 1.50 -26.33
C GLY A 75 0.32 2.74 -25.91
N LEU A 76 -0.65 2.60 -24.99
CA LEU A 76 -1.45 3.72 -24.49
C LEU A 76 -0.67 4.58 -23.49
N SER A 77 -1.02 5.87 -23.44
CA SER A 77 -0.49 6.77 -22.41
C SER A 77 -0.87 6.31 -21.01
N ALA A 78 -0.06 6.67 -20.00
CA ALA A 78 -0.31 6.26 -18.62
C ALA A 78 -1.72 6.63 -18.13
N SER A 79 -2.20 7.82 -18.48
CA SER A 79 -3.55 8.29 -18.12
C SER A 79 -4.66 7.42 -18.75
N LEU A 80 -4.50 7.04 -20.03
CA LEU A 80 -5.47 6.18 -20.70
C LEU A 80 -5.46 4.76 -20.13
N ARG A 81 -4.27 4.22 -19.84
CA ARG A 81 -4.13 2.90 -19.19
C ARG A 81 -4.78 2.88 -17.81
N GLN A 82 -4.63 3.97 -17.05
CA GLN A 82 -5.24 4.10 -15.73
C GLN A 82 -6.77 4.13 -15.80
N GLN A 83 -7.34 4.77 -16.81
CA GLN A 83 -8.80 4.87 -17.01
C GLN A 83 -9.40 3.61 -17.65
N PHE A 84 -8.60 2.83 -18.38
CA PHE A 84 -9.06 1.64 -19.10
C PHE A 84 -9.75 0.62 -18.18
N THR A 85 -9.10 0.22 -17.08
CA THR A 85 -9.67 -0.82 -16.19
C THR A 85 -10.98 -0.36 -15.52
N PRO A 86 -11.06 0.86 -14.92
CA PRO A 86 -12.34 1.39 -14.45
C PRO A 86 -13.41 1.48 -15.54
N GLY A 87 -13.03 1.84 -16.78
CA GLY A 87 -13.94 1.90 -17.92
C GLY A 87 -14.58 0.54 -18.22
N CYS A 88 -13.77 -0.51 -18.35
CA CYS A 88 -14.26 -1.87 -18.59
C CYS A 88 -15.18 -2.36 -17.47
N VAL A 89 -14.86 -2.04 -16.20
CA VAL A 89 -15.73 -2.40 -15.07
C VAL A 89 -17.08 -1.68 -15.17
N SER A 90 -17.10 -0.39 -15.51
CA SER A 90 -18.35 0.36 -15.71
C SER A 90 -19.20 -0.24 -16.83
N GLU A 91 -18.58 -0.59 -17.97
CA GLU A 91 -19.29 -1.24 -19.08
C GLU A 91 -19.94 -2.56 -18.66
N ILE A 92 -19.26 -3.36 -17.84
CA ILE A 92 -19.82 -4.61 -17.30
C ILE A 92 -21.01 -4.31 -16.39
N LEU A 93 -20.91 -3.31 -15.50
CA LEU A 93 -22.01 -2.94 -14.60
C LEU A 93 -23.22 -2.41 -15.38
N ASP A 94 -22.99 -1.64 -16.44
CA ASP A 94 -24.03 -1.13 -17.33
C ASP A 94 -24.75 -2.27 -18.06
N VAL A 95 -24.02 -3.27 -18.57
CA VAL A 95 -24.61 -4.45 -19.23
C VAL A 95 -25.44 -5.28 -18.25
N LEU A 96 -25.04 -5.33 -16.99
CA LEU A 96 -25.76 -6.05 -15.93
C LEU A 96 -26.92 -5.25 -15.32
N ASP A 97 -27.14 -4.00 -15.76
CA ASP A 97 -28.15 -3.07 -15.21
C ASP A 97 -27.97 -2.85 -13.70
N ILE A 98 -26.71 -2.71 -13.26
CA ILE A 98 -26.35 -2.52 -11.86
C ILE A 98 -26.02 -1.03 -11.61
N GLU A 99 -26.95 -0.33 -10.97
CA GLU A 99 -26.80 1.08 -10.58
C GLU A 99 -25.87 1.25 -9.36
N THR A 100 -24.58 0.99 -9.52
CA THR A 100 -23.59 1.16 -8.45
C THR A 100 -22.32 1.86 -8.93
N ARG A 101 -21.66 2.57 -8.02
CA ARG A 101 -20.35 3.16 -8.26
C ARG A 101 -19.31 2.47 -7.38
N PRO A 102 -18.37 1.68 -7.95
CA PRO A 102 -17.27 1.11 -7.19
C PRO A 102 -16.44 2.20 -6.50
N ILE A 103 -16.05 1.95 -5.25
CA ILE A 103 -15.20 2.87 -4.47
C ILE A 103 -13.74 2.73 -4.92
N GLU A 104 -13.29 1.49 -5.12
CA GLU A 104 -11.93 1.16 -5.56
C GLU A 104 -12.00 0.15 -6.72
N VAL A 105 -11.16 0.36 -7.73
CA VAL A 105 -10.98 -0.56 -8.85
C VAL A 105 -9.50 -0.69 -9.12
N PHE A 106 -8.99 -1.91 -9.06
CA PHE A 106 -7.58 -2.21 -9.31
C PHE A 106 -7.42 -3.60 -9.93
N ARG A 107 -6.29 -3.82 -10.59
CA ARG A 107 -5.90 -5.14 -11.10
C ARG A 107 -5.26 -5.93 -9.96
N MET A 108 -5.65 -7.19 -9.81
CA MET A 108 -4.90 -8.09 -8.93
C MET A 108 -3.56 -8.41 -9.59
N ASP A 109 -2.46 -8.08 -8.91
CA ASP A 109 -1.13 -8.52 -9.33
C ASP A 109 -1.01 -10.04 -9.25
N LYS A 110 -0.06 -10.60 -10.01
CA LYS A 110 0.31 -12.01 -9.85
C LYS A 110 0.75 -12.21 -8.41
N VAL A 111 0.11 -13.16 -7.73
CA VAL A 111 0.61 -13.67 -6.44
C VAL A 111 1.99 -14.23 -6.71
N GLY A 112 3.02 -13.52 -6.25
CA GLY A 112 4.42 -13.96 -6.29
C GLY A 112 4.71 -14.95 -5.18
#